data_AF-Q2RLH3-F1
#
_entry.id   AF-Q2RLH3-F1
#
_cell.length_a   1.000
_cell.length_b   1.000
_cell.length_c   1.000
_cell.angle_alpha   90.00
_cell.angle_beta   90.00
_cell.angle_gamma   90.00
#
_symmetry.space_group_name_H-M   'P 1'
#
loop_
_entity.id
_entity.type
_entity.pdbx_description
1 polymer ?
#
loop_
_entity_poly.entity_id
_entity_poly.type
_entity_poly.pdbx_seq_one_letter_code
_entity_poly.pdbx_strand_id
1 'polypeptide(L)' 'MICPRCDQDTAEKLVDSPRGQEWSVYLCHTCYFSWRSTEDESITDPRFYSTKFKLSPDSFEKMLCIPPVPPLKST' A
#
# COMPACT_ATOMS: atom_id res chain seq x y z
N MET A 1 -9.76 -6.24 3.28
CA MET A 1 -9.20 -7.18 2.30
C MET A 1 -7.73 -7.40 2.60
N ILE A 2 -7.19 -8.58 2.32
CA ILE A 2 -5.77 -8.88 2.59
C ILE A 2 -4.88 -8.04 1.69
N CYS A 3 -3.95 -7.29 2.29
CA CYS A 3 -2.94 -6.54 1.56
C CYS A 3 -1.90 -7.49 0.96
N PRO A 4 -1.64 -7.43 -0.36
CA PRO A 4 -0.69 -8.34 -1.02
C PRO A 4 0.77 -8.10 -0.59
N ARG A 5 1.09 -6.91 -0.06
CA ARG A 5 2.45 -6.54 0.37
C ARG A 5 2.80 -6.95 1.80
N CYS A 6 1.85 -6.85 2.73
CA CYS A 6 2.12 -7.07 4.16
C CYS A 6 1.21 -8.11 4.82
N ASP A 7 0.33 -8.75 4.04
CA ASP A 7 -0.58 -9.82 4.45
C ASP A 7 -1.58 -9.43 5.57
N GLN A 8 -1.69 -8.14 5.90
CA GLN A 8 -2.67 -7.63 6.87
C GLN A 8 -4.04 -7.39 6.24
N ASP A 9 -5.12 -7.65 6.98
CA ASP A 9 -6.50 -7.41 6.54
C ASP A 9 -6.98 -5.98 6.83
N THR A 10 -6.17 -5.00 6.46
CA THR A 10 -6.45 -3.58 6.71
C THR A 10 -6.61 -2.78 5.43
N ALA A 11 -6.66 -3.45 4.28
CA ALA A 11 -6.89 -2.77 3.03
C ALA A 11 -8.38 -2.58 2.74
N GLU A 12 -8.71 -1.37 2.31
CA GLU A 12 -10.05 -0.97 1.92
C GLU A 12 -10.03 -0.15 0.64
N LYS A 13 -11.20 0.01 0.02
CA LYS A 13 -11.36 0.83 -1.17
C LYS A 13 -11.24 2.31 -0.78
N LEU A 14 -10.27 3.00 -1.35
CA LEU A 14 -10.03 4.42 -1.12
C LEU A 14 -10.92 5.30 -2.00
N VAL A 15 -10.99 5.02 -3.30
CA VAL A 15 -11.71 5.85 -4.26
C VAL A 15 -12.04 5.07 -5.54
N ASP A 16 -13.14 5.42 -6.19
CA ASP A 16 -13.50 4.94 -7.53
C ASP A 16 -13.13 5.98 -8.60
N SER A 17 -12.93 5.51 -9.84
CA SER A 17 -12.76 6.39 -10.99
C SER A 17 -13.89 7.44 -11.03
N PRO A 18 -13.58 8.74 -11.19
CA PRO A 18 -14.58 9.80 -11.18
C PRO A 18 -15.57 9.71 -12.35
N ARG A 19 -15.27 8.88 -13.36
CA ARG A 19 -16.16 8.57 -14.49
C ARG A 19 -16.13 7.08 -14.80
N GLY A 20 -17.30 6.52 -15.06
CA GLY A 20 -17.44 5.18 -15.65
C GLY A 20 -17.15 3.98 -14.75
N GLN A 21 -16.82 4.16 -13.47
CA GLN A 21 -16.47 3.04 -12.55
C GLN A 21 -15.38 2.09 -13.11
N GLU A 22 -14.52 2.58 -13.99
CA GLU A 22 -13.54 1.78 -14.74
C GLU A 22 -12.44 1.17 -13.85
N TRP A 23 -12.15 1.81 -12.71
CA TRP A 23 -11.16 1.34 -11.75
C TRP A 23 -11.51 1.82 -10.34
N SER A 24 -11.02 1.09 -9.35
CA SER A 24 -11.00 1.49 -7.93
C SER A 24 -9.56 1.48 -7.43
N VAL A 25 -9.21 2.40 -6.53
CA VAL A 25 -7.95 2.35 -5.78
C VAL A 25 -8.23 1.75 -4.40
N TYR A 26 -7.35 0.87 -3.96
CA TYR A 26 -7.34 0.31 -2.62
C TYR A 26 -6.14 0.85 -1.84
N LEU A 27 -6.28 0.97 -0.53
CA LEU A 27 -5.23 1.42 0.38
C LEU A 27 -5.17 0.49 1.60
N CYS A 28 -3.99 -0.03 1.90
CA CYS A 28 -3.71 -0.72 3.17
C CYS A 28 -3.34 0.29 4.26
N HIS A 29 -4.08 0.30 5.37
CA HIS A 29 -3.78 1.20 6.50
C HIS A 29 -2.58 0.78 7.35
N THR A 30 -2.06 -0.44 7.17
CA THR A 30 -0.87 -0.90 7.90
C THR A 30 0.42 -0.47 7.20
N CYS A 31 0.54 -0.73 5.90
CA CYS A 31 1.77 -0.43 5.16
C CYS A 31 1.64 0.74 4.18
N TYR A 32 0.46 1.35 4.04
CA TYR A 32 0.18 2.42 3.07
C TYR A 32 0.44 2.04 1.60
N PHE A 33 0.43 0.75 1.29
CA PHE A 33 0.44 0.30 -0.10
C PHE A 33 -0.91 0.62 -0.73
N SER A 34 -0.87 1.24 -1.90
CA SER A 34 -2.05 1.44 -2.73
C SER A 34 -1.89 0.78 -4.09
N TRP A 35 -2.97 0.21 -4.60
CA TRP A 35 -3.02 -0.40 -5.93
C TRP A 35 -4.40 -0.19 -6.56
N ARG A 36 -4.49 -0.36 -7.88
CA ARG A 36 -5.77 -0.28 -8.61
C ARG A 36 -6.40 -1.66 -8.81
N SER A 37 -7.71 -1.70 -8.98
CA SER A 37 -8.46 -2.92 -9.35
C SER A 37 -8.03 -3.51 -10.69
N THR A 38 -7.37 -2.71 -11.54
CA THR A 38 -6.91 -3.09 -12.88
C THR A 38 -5.44 -3.53 -12.92
N GLU A 39 -4.75 -3.60 -11.78
CA GLU A 39 -3.40 -4.15 -11.72
C GLU A 39 -3.43 -5.69 -11.85
N ASP A 40 -2.36 -6.28 -12.38
CA ASP A 40 -2.24 -7.73 -12.53
C ASP A 40 -2.28 -8.49 -11.19
N GLU A 41 -2.55 -9.80 -11.26
CA GLU A 41 -2.53 -10.69 -10.08
C GLU A 41 -1.19 -10.66 -9.33
N SER A 42 -0.08 -10.39 -10.03
CA SER A 42 1.24 -10.19 -9.40
C SER A 42 1.29 -9.02 -8.40
N ILE A 43 0.34 -8.09 -8.48
CA ILE A 43 0.19 -6.95 -7.59
C ILE A 43 -1.00 -7.13 -6.65
N THR A 44 -2.10 -7.72 -7.12
CA THR A 44 -3.38 -7.78 -6.38
C THR A 44 -3.53 -9.02 -5.51
N ASP A 45 -2.84 -10.13 -5.83
CA ASP A 45 -2.94 -11.38 -5.10
C ASP A 45 -1.70 -11.62 -4.21
N PRO A 46 -1.87 -11.76 -2.87
CA PRO A 46 -0.78 -12.04 -1.95
C PRO A 46 0.06 -13.28 -2.27
N ARG A 47 -0.50 -14.25 -3.01
CA ARG A 47 0.17 -15.51 -3.41
C ARG A 47 1.16 -15.30 -4.55
N PHE A 48 0.89 -14.32 -5.43
CA PHE A 48 1.74 -14.00 -6.58
C PHE A 48 2.63 -12.77 -6.34
N TYR A 49 2.38 -12.04 -5.25
CA TYR A 49 3.17 -10.87 -4.89
C TYR A 49 4.64 -11.22 -4.63
N SER A 50 5.54 -10.48 -5.27
CA SER A 50 6.97 -10.74 -5.16
C SER A 50 7.46 -10.62 -3.71
N THR A 51 8.07 -11.69 -3.21
CA THR A 51 8.64 -11.76 -1.86
C THR A 51 9.72 -10.70 -1.61
N LYS A 52 10.40 -10.24 -2.66
CA LYS A 52 11.40 -9.15 -2.59
C LYS A 52 10.82 -7.84 -2.07
N PHE A 53 9.54 -7.58 -2.32
CA PHE A 53 8.86 -6.34 -1.96
C PHE A 53 7.90 -6.50 -0.78
N LYS A 54 7.77 -7.72 -0.21
CA LYS A 54 6.97 -7.93 0.98
C LYS A 54 7.59 -7.22 2.18
N LEU A 55 6.72 -6.67 3.03
CA LEU A 55 7.13 -5.99 4.27
C LEU A 55 6.41 -6.63 5.45
N SER A 56 7.14 -6.88 6.53
CA SER A 56 6.53 -7.20 7.83
C SER A 56 6.30 -5.91 8.64
N PRO A 57 5.34 -5.89 9.59
CA PRO A 57 5.19 -4.79 10.53
C PRO A 57 6.50 -4.41 11.24
N ASP A 58 7.32 -5.40 11.59
CA ASP A 58 8.65 -5.17 12.23
C ASP A 58 9.64 -4.43 11.32
N SER A 59 9.42 -4.45 10.00
CA SER A 59 10.27 -3.76 9.04
C SER A 59 10.01 -2.25 9.02
N PHE A 60 8.85 -1.80 9.51
CA PHE A 60 8.42 -0.41 9.36
C PHE A 60 9.26 0.55 10.21
N GLU A 61 9.59 0.16 11.44
CA GLU A 61 10.42 0.97 12.34
C GLU A 61 11.86 1.12 11.82
N LYS A 62 12.31 0.19 10.97
CA LYS A 62 13.67 0.15 10.41
C LYS A 62 13.75 0.78 9.02
N MET A 63 12.63 1.21 8.45
CA MET A 63 12.61 1.82 7.12
C MET A 63 13.32 3.17 7.13
N LEU A 64 14.13 3.41 6.10
CA LEU A 64 14.82 4.67 5.94
C LEU A 64 13.83 5.77 5.56
N CYS A 65 13.91 6.91 6.25
CA CYS A 65 13.22 8.12 5.86
C CYS A 65 14.08 8.85 4.81
N ILE A 66 13.76 8.68 3.52
CA ILE A 66 14.51 9.26 2.41
C ILE A 66 13.55 9.99 1.46
N PRO A 67 13.67 11.33 1.32
CA PRO A 67 14.54 12.22 2.08
C PRO A 67 14.11 12.35 3.55
N PRO A 68 15.00 12.75 4.48
CA PRO A 68 14.61 13.02 5.85
C PRO A 68 13.55 14.11 5.89
N VAL A 69 12.53 13.94 6.74
CA VAL A 69 11.52 14.98 6.99
C VAL A 69 12.22 16.18 7.64
N PRO A 70 12.12 17.40 7.07
CA PRO A 70 12.69 18.59 7.69
C PRO A 70 12.12 18.83 9.10
N PRO A 71 12.90 19.39 10.04
CA PRO A 71 12.39 19.72 11.36
C PRO A 71 11.21 20.69 11.25
N LEU A 72 10.22 20.53 12.13
CA LEU A 72 9.08 21.44 12.21
C LEU A 72 9.58 22.85 12.52
N LYS A 73 9.19 23.84 11.72
CA LYS A 73 9.51 25.24 12.00
C LYS A 73 8.79 25.67 13.29
N SER A 74 9.55 26.09 14.29
CA SER A 74 9.00 26.84 15.42
C SER A 74 8.46 28.17 14.91
N THR A 75 7.24 28.55 15.31
CA THR A 75 6.67 29.86 14.99
C THR A 75 7.27 30.93 15.89
#